data_AF-A0A258CQS3-F1
#
_entry.id   AF-A0A258CQS3-F1
#
_cell.length_a   1.000
_cell.length_b   1.000
_cell.length_c   1.000
_cell.angle_alpha   90.00
_cell.angle_beta   90.00
_cell.angle_gamma   90.00
#
_symmetry.space_group_name_H-M   'P 1'
#
loop_
_entity.id
_entity.type
_entity.pdbx_description
1 polymer ?
#
loop_
_entity_poly.entity_id
_entity_poly.type
_entity_poly.pdbx_seq_one_letter_code
_entity_poly.pdbx_strand_id
1 'polypeptide(L)'
;MRSPAERRLAYQVELVRAKRLGAGITLDETWSDRLRARWPHRLNCEMSCGPGWSDIIEAVNELIDQEGVDPITFSQIKEKFGGLRQYWHGLDPVGRIDALIDAAEEISEGMCERCGRPSKMRRSGGPGGYIHSACDDHAIRGSAIIRVKTEKIGRGVFRIRATKIEDGDDS
;
A
#
# COMPACT_ATOMS: atom_id res chain seq x y z
N MET A 1 -2.32 1.11 19.01
CA MET A 1 -1.03 0.40 19.07
C MET A 1 -0.91 -0.40 17.79
N ARG A 2 0.20 -0.27 17.04
CA ARG A 2 0.38 -0.97 15.75
C ARG A 2 0.27 -2.47 15.93
N SER A 3 -0.37 -3.18 14.99
CA SER A 3 -0.46 -4.65 15.07
C SER A 3 0.93 -5.31 14.92
N PRO A 4 1.13 -6.57 15.37
CA PRO A 4 2.39 -7.27 15.12
C PRO A 4 2.77 -7.36 13.63
N ALA A 5 1.78 -7.57 12.76
CA ALA A 5 1.98 -7.60 11.30
C ALA A 5 2.40 -6.22 10.77
N GLU A 6 1.75 -5.14 11.23
CA GLU A 6 2.09 -3.76 10.86
C GLU A 6 3.52 -3.39 11.27
N ARG A 7 3.95 -3.74 12.49
CA ARG A 7 5.33 -3.49 12.94
C ARG A 7 6.35 -4.27 12.11
N ARG A 8 6.07 -5.55 11.82
CA ARG A 8 6.96 -6.38 11.00
C ARG A 8 7.07 -5.85 9.58
N LEU A 9 5.94 -5.51 8.95
CA LEU A 9 5.94 -4.98 7.60
C LEU A 9 6.61 -3.62 7.54
N ALA A 10 6.33 -2.71 8.49
CA ALA A 10 6.98 -1.39 8.53
C ALA A 10 8.52 -1.51 8.61
N TYR A 11 9.03 -2.44 9.44
CA TYR A 11 10.46 -2.72 9.49
C TYR A 11 10.99 -3.23 8.13
N GLN A 12 10.28 -4.17 7.50
CA GLN A 12 10.69 -4.69 6.20
C GLN A 12 10.69 -3.61 5.10
N VAL A 13 9.72 -2.69 5.12
CA VAL A 13 9.65 -1.55 4.19
C VAL A 13 10.89 -0.67 4.31
N GLU A 14 11.31 -0.34 5.54
CA GLU A 14 12.54 0.44 5.76
C GLU A 14 13.79 -0.30 5.28
N LEU A 15 13.87 -1.62 5.48
CA LEU A 15 14.97 -2.43 4.95
C LEU A 15 15.01 -2.44 3.42
N VAL A 16 13.87 -2.65 2.76
CA VAL A 16 13.75 -2.62 1.30
C VAL A 16 14.15 -1.24 0.77
N ARG A 17 13.63 -0.18 1.38
CA ARG A 17 13.97 1.21 1.03
C ARG A 17 15.47 1.47 1.16
N ALA A 18 16.09 1.05 2.27
CA ALA A 18 17.52 1.23 2.50
C ALA A 18 18.35 0.48 1.44
N LYS A 19 17.98 -0.76 1.10
CA LYS A 19 18.64 -1.53 0.02
C LYS A 19 18.49 -0.84 -1.33
N ARG A 20 17.28 -0.40 -1.69
CA ARG A 20 17.00 0.30 -2.95
C ARG A 20 17.84 1.57 -3.09
N LEU A 21 17.86 2.40 -2.04
CA LEU A 21 18.65 3.63 -2.01
C LEU A 21 20.16 3.34 -2.05
N GLY A 22 20.63 2.34 -1.31
CA GLY A 22 22.04 1.92 -1.33
C GLY A 22 22.49 1.38 -2.70
N ALA A 23 21.57 0.80 -3.46
CA ALA A 23 21.81 0.36 -4.84
C ALA A 23 21.64 1.48 -5.88
N GLY A 24 21.30 2.70 -5.48
CA GLY A 24 21.07 3.83 -6.40
C GLY A 24 19.82 3.67 -7.28
N ILE A 25 18.88 2.80 -6.91
CA ILE A 25 17.69 2.52 -7.70
C ILE A 25 16.62 3.59 -7.46
N THR A 26 16.20 4.24 -8.54
CA THR A 26 15.18 5.30 -8.54
C THR A 26 13.76 4.76 -8.53
N LEU A 27 12.81 5.64 -8.17
CA LEU A 27 11.39 5.43 -8.31
C LEU A 27 10.93 6.05 -9.64
N ASP A 28 11.03 5.28 -10.72
CA ASP A 28 10.61 5.65 -12.07
C ASP A 28 9.45 4.77 -12.55
N GLU A 29 8.98 4.97 -13.78
CA GLU A 29 7.81 4.27 -14.35
C GLU A 29 8.04 2.75 -14.51
N THR A 30 9.28 2.27 -14.51
CA THR A 30 9.64 0.85 -14.65
C THR A 30 9.65 0.09 -13.32
N TRP A 31 9.30 0.75 -12.21
CA TRP A 31 9.30 0.13 -10.88
C TRP A 31 8.56 -1.20 -10.83
N SER A 32 7.44 -1.32 -11.56
CA SER A 32 6.61 -2.52 -11.59
C SER A 32 7.29 -3.68 -12.32
N ASP A 33 8.08 -3.40 -13.37
CA ASP A 33 8.82 -4.40 -14.14
C ASP A 33 9.94 -5.02 -13.30
N ARG A 34 10.62 -4.23 -12.47
CA ARG A 34 11.61 -4.73 -11.49
C ARG A 34 10.98 -5.76 -10.56
N LEU A 35 9.79 -5.48 -10.02
CA LEU A 35 9.11 -6.40 -9.12
C LEU A 35 8.61 -7.65 -9.85
N ARG A 36 8.05 -7.50 -11.06
CA ARG A 36 7.64 -8.63 -11.90
C ARG A 36 8.80 -9.52 -12.31
N ALA A 37 9.99 -8.97 -12.56
CA ALA A 37 11.17 -9.78 -12.84
C ALA A 37 11.54 -10.70 -11.66
N ARG A 38 11.29 -10.24 -10.43
CA ARG A 38 11.57 -11.02 -9.20
C ARG A 38 10.47 -12.02 -8.87
N TRP A 39 9.20 -11.67 -9.09
CA TRP A 39 8.05 -12.54 -8.81
C TRP A 39 7.08 -12.64 -9.99
N PRO A 40 7.50 -13.22 -11.13
CA PRO A 40 6.76 -13.14 -12.40
C PRO A 40 5.39 -13.79 -12.36
N HIS A 41 5.19 -14.86 -11.59
CA HIS A 41 3.89 -15.53 -11.50
C HIS A 41 2.98 -14.91 -10.44
N ARG A 42 3.55 -14.51 -9.30
CA ARG A 42 2.79 -13.91 -8.19
C ARG A 42 2.31 -12.50 -8.52
N LEU A 43 3.10 -11.71 -9.26
CA LEU A 43 2.81 -10.33 -9.65
C LEU A 43 2.36 -10.18 -11.11
N ASN A 44 1.84 -11.25 -11.72
CA ASN A 44 1.22 -11.20 -13.05
C ASN A 44 -0.18 -10.57 -12.98
N CYS A 45 -0.24 -9.29 -12.62
CA CYS A 45 -1.48 -8.55 -12.47
C CYS A 45 -1.36 -7.07 -12.87
N GLU A 46 -2.51 -6.45 -13.02
CA GLU A 46 -2.62 -5.00 -13.18
C GLU A 46 -2.12 -4.29 -11.92
N MET A 47 -1.21 -3.33 -12.13
CA MET A 47 -0.69 -2.45 -11.09
C MET A 47 -1.05 -1.01 -11.44
N SER A 48 -2.06 -0.46 -10.77
CA SER A 48 -2.53 0.92 -10.98
C SER A 48 -2.32 1.75 -9.70
N CYS A 49 -1.06 1.83 -9.27
CA CYS A 49 -0.63 2.64 -8.12
C CYS A 49 0.73 3.27 -8.41
N GLY A 50 1.10 4.28 -7.61
CA GLY A 50 2.32 5.04 -7.84
C GLY A 50 3.61 4.34 -7.35
N PRO A 51 4.78 4.72 -7.92
CA PRO A 51 6.06 4.09 -7.61
C PRO A 51 6.49 4.28 -6.15
N GLY A 52 5.97 5.29 -5.46
CA GLY A 52 6.21 5.52 -4.03
C GLY A 52 5.89 4.30 -3.18
N TRP A 53 4.92 3.49 -3.58
CA TRP A 53 4.51 2.28 -2.86
C TRP A 53 5.25 1.01 -3.26
N SER A 54 6.24 1.07 -4.17
CA SER A 54 7.00 -0.11 -4.59
C SER A 54 7.71 -0.80 -3.42
N ASP A 55 8.20 0.00 -2.46
CA ASP A 55 8.91 -0.52 -1.28
C ASP A 55 7.96 -1.32 -0.36
N ILE A 56 6.67 -0.95 -0.29
CA ILE A 56 5.63 -1.74 0.41
C ILE A 56 5.35 -3.04 -0.33
N ILE A 57 5.14 -2.97 -1.64
CA ILE A 57 4.79 -4.15 -2.45
C ILE A 57 5.95 -5.17 -2.39
N GLU A 58 7.19 -4.70 -2.54
CA GLU A 58 8.37 -5.55 -2.44
C GLU A 58 8.50 -6.16 -1.02
N ALA A 59 8.34 -5.37 0.03
CA ALA A 59 8.38 -5.87 1.41
C ALA A 59 7.32 -6.93 1.70
N VAL A 60 6.08 -6.74 1.25
CA VAL A 60 5.02 -7.75 1.36
C VAL A 60 5.45 -9.05 0.69
N ASN A 61 5.98 -8.99 -0.53
CA ASN A 61 6.37 -10.18 -1.28
C ASN A 61 7.60 -10.89 -0.67
N GLU A 62 8.57 -10.16 -0.11
CA GLU A 62 9.67 -10.75 0.65
C GLU A 62 9.19 -11.46 1.93
N LEU A 63 8.19 -10.91 2.61
CA LEU A 63 7.61 -11.56 3.79
C LEU A 63 6.78 -12.79 3.41
N ILE A 64 6.05 -12.76 2.30
CA ILE A 64 5.34 -13.94 1.77
C ILE A 64 6.33 -15.08 1.47
N ASP A 65 7.49 -14.78 0.88
CA ASP A 65 8.54 -15.78 0.65
C ASP A 65 9.03 -16.39 1.97
N GLN A 66 9.17 -15.58 3.02
CA GLN A 66 9.59 -16.06 4.35
C GLN A 66 8.54 -16.91 5.06
N GLU A 67 7.25 -16.67 4.80
CA GLU A 67 6.18 -17.48 5.38
C GLU A 67 6.14 -18.91 4.82
N GLY A 68 6.74 -19.15 3.64
CA GLY A 68 6.76 -20.46 3.00
C GLY A 68 5.35 -20.97 2.65
N VAL A 69 4.40 -20.06 2.43
CA VAL A 69 3.03 -20.39 2.07
C VAL A 69 2.91 -20.86 0.62
N ASP A 70 1.92 -21.72 0.38
CA ASP A 70 1.50 -22.23 -0.93
C ASP A 70 1.37 -21.09 -1.98
N PRO A 71 1.48 -21.38 -3.28
CA PRO A 71 1.60 -20.34 -4.29
C PRO A 71 0.41 -19.37 -4.26
N ILE A 72 0.70 -18.15 -3.84
CA ILE A 72 -0.21 -17.00 -3.87
C ILE A 72 -0.01 -16.26 -5.18
N THR A 73 -1.10 -15.72 -5.72
CA THR A 73 -1.09 -14.81 -6.86
C THR A 73 -1.90 -13.56 -6.54
N PHE A 74 -1.45 -12.39 -7.00
CA PHE A 74 -2.24 -11.18 -6.94
C PHE A 74 -3.10 -11.07 -8.19
N SER A 75 -4.34 -10.62 -8.06
CA SER A 75 -5.23 -10.31 -9.18
C SER A 75 -5.27 -8.83 -9.52
N GLN A 76 -5.11 -7.94 -8.52
CA GLN A 76 -4.98 -6.50 -8.72
C GLN A 76 -4.16 -5.86 -7.61
N ILE A 77 -3.34 -4.87 -7.96
CA ILE A 77 -2.66 -3.99 -7.01
C ILE A 77 -2.96 -2.56 -7.43
N LYS A 78 -3.71 -1.82 -6.61
CA LYS A 78 -4.22 -0.50 -7.01
C LYS A 78 -4.31 0.48 -5.86
N GLU A 79 -4.28 1.76 -6.20
CA GLU A 79 -4.74 2.80 -5.30
C GLU A 79 -6.27 2.75 -5.15
N LYS A 80 -6.73 2.98 -3.92
CA LYS A 80 -8.14 3.27 -3.63
C LYS A 80 -8.27 4.12 -2.37
N PHE A 81 -8.84 5.31 -2.53
CA PHE A 81 -9.07 6.29 -1.47
C PHE A 81 -7.80 6.70 -0.70
N GLY A 82 -6.67 6.84 -1.40
CA GLY A 82 -5.35 7.17 -0.87
C GLY A 82 -4.63 6.00 -0.20
N GLY A 83 -5.17 4.78 -0.24
CA GLY A 83 -4.53 3.57 0.28
C GLY A 83 -4.25 2.53 -0.81
N LEU A 84 -3.25 1.68 -0.57
CA LEU A 84 -2.86 0.55 -1.40
C LEU A 84 -3.80 -0.64 -1.15
N ARG A 85 -4.41 -1.15 -2.23
CA ARG A 85 -5.22 -2.37 -2.22
C ARG A 85 -4.56 -3.46 -3.03
N GLN A 86 -4.37 -4.60 -2.39
CA GLN A 86 -3.79 -5.79 -3.01
C GLN A 86 -4.81 -6.92 -2.90
N TYR A 87 -5.36 -7.33 -4.04
CA TYR A 87 -6.29 -8.45 -4.14
C TYR A 87 -5.49 -9.69 -4.51
N TRP A 88 -5.68 -10.78 -3.77
CA TRP A 88 -4.87 -11.97 -3.89
C TRP A 88 -5.72 -13.25 -3.83
N HIS A 89 -5.18 -14.33 -4.37
CA HIS A 89 -5.75 -15.68 -4.38
C HIS A 89 -4.70 -16.68 -3.89
N GLY A 90 -5.13 -17.67 -3.11
CA GLY A 90 -4.29 -18.71 -2.54
C GLY A 90 -4.85 -19.24 -1.22
N LEU A 91 -4.06 -20.05 -0.51
CA LEU A 91 -4.41 -20.55 0.81
C LEU A 91 -3.73 -19.70 1.89
N ASP A 92 -4.54 -19.19 2.84
CA ASP A 92 -4.06 -18.52 4.05
C ASP A 92 -4.89 -18.97 5.26
N PRO A 93 -4.74 -20.24 5.68
CA PRO A 93 -5.59 -20.83 6.72
C PRO A 93 -5.48 -20.12 8.08
N VAL A 94 -4.39 -19.38 8.30
CA VAL A 94 -4.07 -18.70 9.56
C VAL A 94 -4.12 -17.17 9.44
N GLY A 95 -4.54 -16.62 8.29
CA GLY A 95 -4.74 -15.17 8.08
C GLY A 95 -3.46 -14.32 8.08
N ARG A 96 -2.28 -14.91 7.82
CA ARG A 96 -0.99 -14.19 7.85
C ARG A 96 -0.84 -13.26 6.66
N ILE A 97 -1.29 -13.68 5.49
CA ILE A 97 -1.23 -12.91 4.25
C ILE A 97 -2.22 -11.77 4.34
N ASP A 98 -3.43 -12.07 4.81
CA ASP A 98 -4.43 -11.04 5.06
C ASP A 98 -3.94 -9.98 6.04
N ALA A 99 -3.27 -10.38 7.12
CA ALA A 99 -2.68 -9.44 8.07
C ALA A 99 -1.56 -8.59 7.44
N LEU A 100 -0.75 -9.15 6.52
CA LEU A 100 0.26 -8.39 5.78
C LEU A 100 -0.37 -7.40 4.79
N ILE A 101 -1.42 -7.82 4.06
CA ILE A 101 -2.14 -6.94 3.12
C ILE A 101 -2.85 -5.81 3.87
N ASP A 102 -3.46 -6.11 5.01
CA ASP A 102 -4.12 -5.11 5.84
C ASP A 102 -3.12 -4.11 6.42
N ALA A 103 -1.95 -4.58 6.86
CA ALA A 103 -0.84 -3.71 7.28
C ALA A 103 -0.30 -2.86 6.12
N ALA A 104 -0.22 -3.40 4.91
CA ALA A 104 0.25 -2.66 3.74
C ALA A 104 -0.69 -1.50 3.37
N GLU A 105 -2.00 -1.74 3.48
CA GLU A 105 -3.02 -0.70 3.34
C GLU A 105 -2.78 0.43 4.37
N GLU A 106 -2.67 0.09 5.65
CA GLU A 106 -2.46 1.08 6.73
C GLU A 106 -1.15 1.87 6.58
N ILE A 107 -0.04 1.22 6.21
CA ILE A 107 1.24 1.90 5.99
C ILE A 107 1.17 2.84 4.79
N SER A 108 0.49 2.43 3.72
CA SER A 108 0.39 3.22 2.50
C SER A 108 -0.38 4.54 2.68
N GLU A 109 -1.36 4.58 3.58
CA GLU A 109 -2.13 5.80 3.88
C GLU A 109 -1.23 6.91 4.45
N GLY A 110 -0.14 6.55 5.14
CA GLY A 110 0.89 7.46 5.66
C GLY A 110 2.13 7.62 4.77
N MET A 111 2.12 7.05 3.56
CA MET A 111 3.25 7.08 2.65
C MET A 111 2.88 7.66 1.27
N CYS A 112 3.69 8.61 0.77
CA CYS A 112 3.42 9.28 -0.49
C CYS A 112 3.46 8.30 -1.66
N GLU A 113 2.37 8.22 -2.43
CA GLU A 113 2.22 7.32 -3.57
C GLU A 113 3.26 7.57 -4.69
N ARG A 114 3.89 8.75 -4.74
CA ARG A 114 4.87 9.11 -5.77
C ARG A 114 6.32 8.85 -5.38
N CYS A 115 6.68 9.11 -4.12
CA CYS A 115 8.10 9.07 -3.71
C CYS A 115 8.40 8.27 -2.44
N GLY A 116 7.39 7.70 -1.79
CA GLY A 116 7.56 6.88 -0.59
C GLY A 116 7.95 7.66 0.67
N ARG A 117 8.02 9.01 0.63
CA ARG A 117 8.21 9.84 1.84
C ARG A 117 6.94 9.86 2.72
N PRO A 118 7.03 10.22 4.01
CA PRO A 118 5.85 10.47 4.83
C PRO A 118 4.87 11.42 4.14
N SER A 119 3.57 11.11 4.24
CA SER A 119 2.51 11.85 3.57
C SER A 119 1.36 12.19 4.51
N LYS A 120 0.44 12.99 3.97
CA LYS A 120 -0.88 13.25 4.55
C LYS A 120 -1.94 12.74 3.56
N MET A 121 -3.08 12.30 4.08
CA MET A 121 -4.25 12.02 3.27
C MET A 121 -4.84 13.34 2.78
N ARG A 122 -5.10 13.43 1.48
CA ARG A 122 -5.52 14.67 0.82
C ARG A 122 -6.69 14.44 -0.10
N ARG A 123 -7.59 15.42 -0.18
CA ARG A 123 -8.70 15.44 -1.13
C ARG A 123 -8.54 16.60 -2.07
N SER A 124 -8.52 16.33 -3.37
CA SER A 124 -8.55 17.39 -4.40
C SER A 124 -9.88 18.16 -4.36
N GLY A 125 -9.86 19.41 -4.83
CA GLY A 125 -11.04 20.29 -4.82
C GLY A 125 -12.14 19.86 -5.81
N GLY A 126 -13.36 20.36 -5.57
CA GLY A 126 -14.52 20.15 -6.44
C GLY A 126 -15.44 18.97 -6.03
N PRO A 127 -16.69 18.93 -6.56
CA PRO A 127 -17.58 17.79 -6.36
C PRO A 127 -16.94 16.49 -6.86
N GLY A 128 -16.90 15.46 -6.01
CA GLY A 128 -16.27 14.18 -6.36
C GLY A 128 -14.73 14.16 -6.30
N GLY A 129 -14.10 15.13 -5.62
CA GLY A 129 -12.65 15.21 -5.49
C GLY A 129 -11.96 13.91 -5.06
N TYR A 130 -10.89 13.57 -5.78
CA TYR A 130 -10.05 12.39 -5.60
C TYR A 130 -9.23 12.44 -4.31
N ILE A 131 -9.17 11.31 -3.61
CA ILE A 131 -8.38 11.13 -2.40
C ILE A 131 -7.07 10.46 -2.74
N HIS A 132 -5.97 10.99 -2.23
CA HIS A 132 -4.63 10.48 -2.46
C HIS A 132 -3.76 10.67 -1.23
N SER A 133 -2.73 9.83 -1.09
CA SER A 133 -1.72 9.99 -0.05
C SER A 133 -0.47 10.64 -0.65
N ALA A 134 -0.20 11.89 -0.26
CA ALA A 134 0.91 12.66 -0.81
C ALA A 134 1.64 13.53 0.23
N CYS A 135 2.97 13.63 0.06
CA CYS A 135 3.77 14.65 0.72
C CYS A 135 3.45 16.04 0.14
N ASP A 136 3.95 17.10 0.78
CA ASP A 136 3.68 18.48 0.33
C ASP A 136 4.17 18.74 -1.10
N ASP A 137 5.31 18.17 -1.50
CA ASP A 137 5.88 18.33 -2.85
C ASP A 137 5.03 17.68 -3.96
N HIS A 138 4.26 16.66 -3.61
CA HIS A 138 3.45 15.88 -4.55
C HIS A 138 1.95 16.06 -4.36
N ALA A 139 1.54 17.00 -3.49
CA ALA A 139 0.14 17.31 -3.30
C ALA A 139 -0.45 17.91 -4.58
N ILE A 140 -1.66 17.46 -4.94
CA ILE A 140 -2.43 18.14 -5.99
C ILE A 140 -2.71 19.56 -5.51
N ARG A 141 -2.38 20.57 -6.34
CA ARG A 141 -2.58 21.97 -5.98
C ARG A 141 -4.04 22.22 -5.55
N GLY A 142 -4.21 22.83 -4.38
CA GLY A 142 -5.53 23.10 -3.80
C GLY A 142 -6.19 21.91 -3.11
N SER A 143 -5.49 20.79 -2.92
CA SER A 143 -6.02 19.69 -2.12
C SER A 143 -6.03 20.04 -0.64
N ALA A 144 -7.12 19.73 0.05
CA ALA A 144 -7.23 19.85 1.50
C ALA A 144 -6.70 18.57 2.19
N ILE A 145 -6.14 18.71 3.39
CA ILE A 145 -5.80 17.57 4.24
C ILE A 145 -7.10 17.02 4.83
N ILE A 146 -7.26 15.71 4.79
CA ILE A 146 -8.45 15.02 5.33
C ILE A 146 -8.05 13.88 6.25
N ARG A 147 -9.00 13.41 7.06
CA ARG A 147 -8.89 12.16 7.80
C ARG A 147 -9.77 11.11 7.13
N VAL A 148 -9.17 9.99 6.78
CA VAL A 148 -9.90 8.83 6.24
C VAL A 148 -9.96 7.78 7.34
N LYS A 149 -11.16 7.30 7.65
CA LYS A 149 -11.38 6.16 8.54
C LYS A 149 -11.94 5.01 7.71
N THR A 150 -11.20 3.91 7.65
CA THR A 150 -11.65 2.69 6.98
C THR A 150 -12.04 1.66 8.04
N GLU A 151 -13.34 1.34 8.11
CA GLU A 151 -13.83 0.24 8.92
C GLU A 151 -13.88 -1.04 8.08
N LYS A 152 -13.19 -2.07 8.55
CA LYS A 152 -13.20 -3.41 7.94
C LYS A 152 -14.30 -4.22 8.61
N ILE A 153 -15.40 -4.44 7.91
CA ILE A 153 -16.55 -5.22 8.36
C ILE A 153 -16.44 -6.61 7.74
N GLY A 154 -16.23 -7.65 8.55
CA GLY A 154 -16.11 -9.01 8.02
C GLY A 154 -16.57 -10.10 8.99
N ARG A 155 -17.29 -11.09 8.44
CA ARG A 155 -17.56 -12.39 9.06
C ARG A 155 -17.14 -13.47 8.05
N GLY A 156 -16.14 -14.28 8.39
CA GLY A 156 -15.62 -15.31 7.48
C GLY A 156 -14.97 -14.75 6.22
N VAL A 157 -15.27 -15.33 5.06
CA VAL A 157 -14.62 -15.03 3.75
C VAL A 157 -15.07 -13.71 3.11
N PHE A 158 -16.15 -13.10 3.59
CA PHE A 158 -16.62 -11.82 3.06
C PHE A 158 -16.11 -10.66 3.92
N ARG A 159 -15.29 -9.79 3.30
CA ARG A 159 -14.86 -8.51 3.89
C ARG A 159 -15.44 -7.35 3.09
N ILE A 160 -16.27 -6.57 3.76
CA ILE A 160 -16.76 -5.27 3.28
C ILE A 160 -15.88 -4.20 3.93
N ARG A 161 -15.51 -3.17 3.18
CA ARG A 161 -14.79 -2.01 3.71
C ARG A 161 -15.70 -0.78 3.59
N ALA A 162 -16.01 -0.16 4.71
CA ALA A 162 -16.72 1.10 4.77
C ALA A 162 -15.71 2.21 5.01
N THR A 163 -15.58 3.14 4.05
CA THR A 163 -14.66 4.27 4.15
C THR A 163 -15.45 5.53 4.48
N LYS A 164 -15.12 6.17 5.59
CA LYS A 164 -15.67 7.46 6.02
C LYS A 164 -14.60 8.54 5.90
N ILE A 165 -14.98 9.69 5.36
CA ILE A 165 -14.09 10.83 5.16
C ILE A 165 -14.53 11.92 6.13
N GLU A 166 -13.57 12.45 6.88
CA GLU A 166 -13.74 13.55 7.82
C GLU A 166 -12.76 14.67 7.44
N ASP A 167 -13.15 15.92 7.66
CA ASP A 167 -12.26 17.05 7.41
C ASP A 167 -11.04 16.96 8.36
N GLY A 168 -9.85 17.27 7.84
CA GLY A 168 -8.63 17.32 8.62
C GLY A 168 -8.52 18.65 9.36
N ASP A 169 -8.11 18.61 10.62
CA ASP A 169 -7.79 19.84 11.36
C ASP A 169 -6.52 20.47 10.75
N ASP A 170 -6.60 21.73 10.32
CA ASP A 170 -5.44 22.56 9.97
C ASP A 170 -4.64 22.83 11.27
N SER A 171 -3.68 21.95 11.58
CA SER A 171 -2.73 22.12 12.70
C SER A 171 -1.30 21.85 12.25
#